data_AF-A0A833HED5-F1
#
_entry.id   AF-A0A833HED5-F1
#
_cell.length_a   1.000
_cell.length_b   1.000
_cell.length_c   1.000
_cell.angle_alpha   90.00
_cell.angle_beta   90.00
_cell.angle_gamma   90.00
#
_symmetry.space_group_name_H-M   'P 1'
#
loop_
_entity.id
_entity.type
_entity.pdbx_description
1 polymer ?
#
loop_
_entity_poly.entity_id
_entity_poly.type
_entity_poly.pdbx_seq_one_letter_code
_entity_poly.pdbx_strand_id
1 'polypeptide(L)'
;MLMREHVIGAAETPVPSLLVDSAARFPDRVARRFGDAALAYAEIADAALRVATALGAHGIGAGARVGLLLPNHPAFVATFYG
;
A
#
# COMPACT_ATOMS: atom_id res chain seq x y z
N MET A 1 25.05 12.16 -21.70
CA MET A 1 24.95 12.27 -20.23
C MET A 1 23.90 11.26 -19.77
N LEU A 2 24.31 10.03 -19.47
CA LEU A 2 23.42 8.95 -19.05
C LEU A 2 23.10 9.14 -17.56
N MET A 3 21.83 9.36 -17.22
CA MET A 3 21.35 9.31 -15.84
C MET A 3 21.56 7.89 -15.33
N ARG A 4 22.51 7.72 -14.41
CA ARG A 4 22.68 6.47 -13.68
C ARG A 4 21.49 6.32 -12.74
N GLU A 5 20.70 5.29 -12.98
CA GLU A 5 19.73 4.74 -12.05
C GLU A 5 20.40 4.51 -10.69
N HIS A 6 20.01 5.33 -9.71
CA HIS A 6 20.51 5.24 -8.35
C HIS A 6 19.71 4.13 -7.66
N VAL A 7 20.13 2.88 -7.84
CA VAL A 7 19.58 1.75 -7.08
C VAL A 7 20.08 1.90 -5.65
N ILE A 8 19.23 2.49 -4.79
CA ILE A 8 19.47 2.54 -3.35
C ILE A 8 19.47 1.09 -2.87
N GLY A 9 20.65 0.60 -2.48
CA GLY A 9 20.83 -0.69 -1.82
C GLY A 9 20.21 -0.69 -0.44
N ALA A 10 18.88 -0.68 -0.36
CA ALA A 10 18.15 -1.13 0.81
C ALA A 10 17.98 -2.66 0.68
N ALA A 11 17.93 -3.38 1.80
CA ALA A 11 17.43 -4.75 1.79
C ALA A 11 16.14 -4.79 0.94
N GLU A 12 15.95 -5.81 0.09
CA GLU A 12 14.83 -5.94 -0.84
C GLU A 12 13.49 -6.19 -0.11
N THR A 13 13.12 -5.30 0.81
CA THR A 13 11.85 -5.34 1.50
C THR A 13 10.78 -4.77 0.56
N PRO A 14 9.76 -5.56 0.19
CA PRO A 14 8.64 -5.04 -0.58
C PRO A 14 7.98 -3.89 0.20
N VAL A 15 7.68 -2.79 -0.48
CA VAL A 15 7.01 -1.63 0.12
C VAL A 15 5.73 -2.03 0.90
N PRO A 16 4.89 -2.99 0.44
CA PRO A 16 3.76 -3.47 1.22
C PRO A 16 4.10 -4.12 2.57
N SER A 17 5.28 -4.73 2.71
CA SER A 17 5.71 -5.32 3.97
C SER A 17 5.87 -4.27 5.07
N LEU A 18 6.25 -3.04 4.72
CA LEU A 18 6.34 -1.93 5.67
C LEU A 18 4.98 -1.58 6.31
N LEU A 19 3.89 -1.70 5.53
CA LEU A 19 2.54 -1.48 6.05
C LEU A 19 2.13 -2.62 6.99
N VAL A 20 2.39 -3.86 6.60
CA VAL A 20 2.08 -5.06 7.41
C VAL A 20 2.81 -4.99 8.76
N ASP A 21 4.10 -4.69 8.75
CA ASP A 21 4.91 -4.56 9.96
C ASP A 21 4.42 -3.41 10.84
N SER A 22 4.05 -2.28 10.24
CA SER A 22 3.52 -1.12 10.98
C SER A 22 2.16 -1.41 11.60
N ALA A 23 1.27 -2.11 10.89
CA ALA A 23 -0.04 -2.51 11.39
C ALA A 23 0.06 -3.53 12.54
N ALA A 24 1.02 -4.45 12.47
CA ALA A 24 1.30 -5.37 13.56
C ALA A 24 1.85 -4.65 14.80
N ARG A 25 2.74 -3.67 14.60
CA ARG A 25 3.40 -2.96 15.72
C ARG A 25 2.53 -1.87 16.34
N PHE A 26 1.68 -1.22 15.55
CA PHE A 26 0.93 -0.03 15.94
C PHE A 26 -0.52 -0.05 15.41
N PRO A 27 -1.31 -1.08 15.71
CA PRO A 27 -2.60 -1.32 15.05
C PRO A 27 -3.57 -0.15 15.17
N ASP A 28 -3.68 0.45 16.36
CA ASP A 28 -4.64 1.51 16.67
C ASP A 28 -4.08 2.93 16.43
N ARG A 29 -2.81 3.06 16.01
CA ARG A 29 -2.25 4.39 15.72
C ARG A 29 -2.82 4.92 14.41
N VAL A 30 -3.31 6.15 14.44
CA VAL A 30 -3.78 6.86 13.24
C VAL A 30 -2.62 7.04 12.27
N ALA A 31 -2.74 6.40 11.11
CA ALA A 31 -1.80 6.49 9.99
C ALA A 31 -2.18 7.60 9.01
N ARG A 32 -3.48 7.86 8.84
CA ARG A 32 -3.98 8.88 7.91
C ARG A 32 -5.20 9.60 8.47
N ARG A 33 -5.26 10.92 8.26
CA ARG A 33 -6.47 11.73 8.47
C ARG A 33 -7.02 12.21 7.13
N PHE A 34 -8.33 12.25 7.00
CA PHE A 34 -9.02 12.74 5.81
C PHE A 34 -10.35 13.39 6.20
N GLY A 35 -10.38 14.72 6.22
CA GLY A 35 -11.46 15.46 6.86
C GLY A 35 -11.57 15.06 8.33
N ASP A 36 -12.78 14.73 8.76
CA ASP A 36 -13.07 14.28 10.13
C ASP A 36 -12.75 12.79 10.36
N ALA A 37 -12.47 12.03 9.29
CA ALA A 37 -12.10 10.63 9.42
C ALA A 37 -10.61 10.46 9.77
N ALA A 38 -10.34 9.48 10.62
CA ALA A 38 -9.01 9.02 10.96
C ALA A 38 -8.94 7.51 10.73
N LEU A 39 -7.92 7.07 10.00
CA LEU A 39 -7.69 5.66 9.70
C LEU A 39 -6.45 5.18 10.42
N ALA A 40 -6.62 4.12 11.21
CA ALA A 40 -5.55 3.43 11.89
C ALA A 40 -4.76 2.52 10.94
N TYR A 41 -3.53 2.16 11.31
CA TYR A 41 -2.71 1.25 10.49
C TYR A 41 -3.41 -0.08 10.21
N ALA A 42 -4.09 -0.66 11.20
CA ALA A 42 -4.81 -1.92 11.03
C ALA A 42 -5.94 -1.82 9.98
N GLU A 43 -6.68 -0.70 9.97
CA GLU A 43 -7.79 -0.48 9.02
C GLU A 43 -7.27 -0.31 7.59
N ILE A 44 -6.14 0.36 7.42
CA ILE A 44 -5.50 0.51 6.10
C ILE A 44 -4.97 -0.84 5.61
N ALA A 45 -4.33 -1.63 6.47
CA ALA A 45 -3.82 -2.95 6.12
C ALA A 45 -4.93 -3.93 5.74
N ASP A 46 -6.04 -3.94 6.48
CA ASP A 46 -7.23 -4.73 6.15
C ASP A 46 -7.82 -4.33 4.79
N ALA A 47 -7.96 -3.01 4.54
CA ALA A 47 -8.44 -2.52 3.26
C ALA A 47 -7.51 -2.89 2.09
N ALA A 48 -6.19 -2.81 2.28
CA ALA A 48 -5.20 -3.23 1.30
C ALA A 48 -5.29 -4.74 1.02
N LEU A 49 -5.42 -5.58 2.05
CA LEU A 49 -5.57 -7.02 1.89
C LEU A 49 -6.84 -7.39 1.11
N ARG A 50 -7.95 -6.66 1.31
CA ARG A 50 -9.16 -6.84 0.51
C ARG A 50 -8.94 -6.50 -0.97
N VAL A 51 -8.19 -5.44 -1.27
CA VAL A 51 -7.82 -5.09 -2.66
C VAL A 51 -6.97 -6.20 -3.26
N ALA A 52 -5.91 -6.63 -2.58
CA ALA A 52 -5.02 -7.71 -3.03
C ALA A 52 -5.81 -9.00 -3.34
N THR A 53 -6.71 -9.38 -2.44
CA THR A 53 -7.57 -10.56 -2.58
C THR A 53 -8.49 -10.44 -3.79
N ALA A 54 -9.10 -9.27 -4.00
CA ALA A 54 -9.95 -9.03 -5.16
C ALA A 54 -9.18 -9.06 -6.48
N LEU A 55 -8.00 -8.43 -6.54
CA LEU A 55 -7.12 -8.49 -7.72
C LEU A 55 -6.68 -9.92 -8.03
N GLY A 56 -6.30 -10.68 -7.01
CA GLY A 56 -5.95 -12.10 -7.13
C GLY A 56 -7.11 -12.95 -7.66
N ALA A 57 -8.34 -12.70 -7.20
CA ALA A 57 -9.54 -13.36 -7.71
C ALA A 57 -9.83 -13.04 -9.19
N HIS A 58 -9.31 -11.92 -9.70
CA HIS A 58 -9.35 -11.55 -11.13
C HIS A 58 -8.12 -12.04 -11.92
N GLY A 59 -7.26 -12.86 -11.33
CA GLY A 59 -6.09 -13.44 -12.00
C GLY A 59 -4.89 -12.49 -12.13
N ILE A 60 -4.89 -11.37 -11.39
CA ILE A 60 -3.77 -10.44 -11.34
C ILE A 60 -2.72 -10.95 -10.34
N GLY A 61 -1.46 -11.02 -10.78
CA GLY A 61 -0.35 -11.52 -9.98
C GLY A 61 0.97 -10.82 -10.29
N ALA A 62 2.08 -11.41 -9.83
CA ALA A 62 3.41 -10.86 -10.02
C ALA A 62 3.71 -10.57 -11.50
N GLY A 63 4.27 -9.38 -11.77
CA GLY A 63 4.57 -8.90 -13.13
C GLY A 63 3.39 -8.27 -13.87
N ALA A 64 2.16 -8.36 -13.34
CA ALA A 64 1.02 -7.65 -13.89
C ALA A 64 1.14 -6.13 -13.66
N ARG A 65 0.57 -5.34 -14.58
CA ARG A 65 0.50 -3.88 -14.49
C ARG A 65 -0.95 -3.47 -14.22
N VAL A 66 -1.17 -2.76 -13.13
CA VAL A 66 -2.48 -2.23 -12.74
C VAL A 66 -2.39 -0.71 -12.72
N GLY A 67 -3.27 -0.04 -13.47
CA GLY A 67 -3.36 1.42 -13.48
C GLY A 67 -4.18 1.93 -12.31
N LEU A 68 -3.70 2.98 -11.64
CA LEU A 68 -4.41 3.63 -10.54
C LEU A 68 -4.80 5.06 -10.92
N LEU A 69 -6.10 5.29 -11.10
CA LEU A 69 -6.65 6.62 -11.42
C LEU A 69 -7.63 7.03 -10.33
N LEU A 70 -7.13 7.78 -9.35
CA LEU A 70 -7.89 8.20 -8.17
C LEU A 70 -7.48 9.63 -7.77
N PRO A 71 -8.38 10.42 -7.16
CA PRO A 71 -7.97 11.63 -6.45
C PRO A 71 -7.14 11.28 -5.21
N ASN A 72 -6.55 12.29 -4.55
CA ASN A 72 -5.87 12.12 -3.26
C ASN A 72 -6.88 11.82 -2.13
N HIS A 73 -7.37 10.57 -2.11
CA HIS A 73 -8.41 10.05 -1.24
C HIS A 73 -7.88 8.85 -0.43
N PRO A 74 -8.43 8.53 0.77
CA PRO A 74 -8.03 7.35 1.57
C PRO A 74 -7.88 6.05 0.79
N ALA A 75 -8.79 5.80 -0.15
CA ALA A 75 -8.78 4.64 -1.03
C ALA A 75 -7.44 4.46 -1.77
N PHE A 76 -6.76 5.55 -2.14
CA PHE A 76 -5.46 5.47 -2.81
C PHE A 76 -4.44 4.64 -2.02
N VAL A 77 -4.37 4.83 -0.70
CA VAL A 77 -3.36 4.14 0.12
C VAL A 77 -3.68 2.66 0.21
N ALA A 78 -4.96 2.30 0.41
CA ALA A 78 -5.37 0.89 0.40
C ALA A 78 -5.09 0.23 -0.96
N THR A 79 -5.40 0.90 -2.07
CA THR A 79 -5.18 0.34 -3.41
C THR A 79 -3.71 0.30 -3.83
N PHE A 80 -2.87 1.20 -3.31
CA PHE A 80 -1.43 1.19 -3.59
C PHE A 80 -0.71 0.03 -2.88
N TYR A 81 -1.19 -0.36 -1.69
CA TYR A 81 -0.57 -1.41 -0.88
C TYR A 81 -1.17 -2.82 -1.06
N GLY A 82 -2.32 -2.93 -1.72
CA GLY A 82 -2.98 -4.21 -2.04
C GLY A 82 -2.59 -4.73 -3.41
#